data_AF-A0A7C2I352-F1
#
_entry.id   AF-A0A7C2I352-F1
#
_cell.length_a   1.000
_cell.length_b   1.000
_cell.length_c   1.000
_cell.angle_alpha   90.00
_cell.angle_beta   90.00
_cell.angle_gamma   90.00
#
_symmetry.space_group_name_H-M   'P 1'
#
loop_
_entity.id
_entity.type
_entity.pdbx_description
1 polymer ?
#
loop_
_entity_poly.entity_id
_entity_poly.type
_entity_poly.pdbx_seq_one_letter_code
_entity_poly.pdbx_strand_id
1 'polypeptide(L)'
;MPELPSSRRPFIPPAPRHRSARWIVPLLALVVAGVLLRAYVPTTLAAYRLRREAARLERQVQTLRRENAQLREEIRRLHTPVYIERLAREQLGLVKPGEIPVILLRPTPSPKPAP
;
A
#
# COMPACT_ATOMS: atom_id res chain seq x y z
N MET A 1 -30.21 -88.54 -51.72
CA MET A 1 -29.20 -87.45 -51.72
C MET A 1 -29.44 -86.62 -52.99
N PRO A 2 -29.41 -85.27 -52.99
CA PRO A 2 -28.75 -84.40 -52.01
C PRO A 2 -29.61 -83.28 -51.39
N GLU A 3 -29.26 -83.00 -50.14
CA GLU A 3 -29.25 -81.75 -49.37
C GLU A 3 -29.52 -80.43 -50.12
N LEU A 4 -30.44 -79.62 -49.58
CA LEU A 4 -30.54 -78.19 -49.88
C LEU A 4 -29.82 -77.36 -48.79
N PRO A 5 -29.11 -76.29 -49.17
CA PRO A 5 -28.15 -75.61 -48.32
C PRO A 5 -28.77 -74.82 -47.17
N SER A 6 -28.24 -75.04 -45.96
CA SER A 6 -28.55 -74.28 -44.76
C SER A 6 -28.00 -72.85 -44.86
N SER A 7 -28.88 -71.90 -45.15
CA SER A 7 -28.57 -70.46 -45.10
C SER A 7 -28.39 -70.02 -43.64
N ARG A 8 -27.14 -70.06 -43.16
CA ARG A 8 -26.77 -69.46 -41.87
C ARG A 8 -26.90 -67.95 -41.99
N ARG A 9 -27.91 -67.38 -41.34
CA ARG A 9 -28.04 -65.93 -41.18
C ARG A 9 -26.86 -65.42 -40.35
N PRO A 10 -26.16 -64.36 -40.76
CA PRO A 10 -25.14 -63.75 -39.92
C PRO A 10 -25.82 -63.15 -38.68
N PHE A 11 -25.32 -63.52 -37.51
CA PHE A 11 -25.67 -62.89 -36.25
C PHE A 11 -25.05 -61.48 -36.23
N ILE A 12 -25.88 -60.44 -36.29
CA ILE A 12 -25.45 -59.05 -36.16
C ILE A 12 -25.55 -58.69 -34.67
N PRO A 13 -24.43 -58.44 -33.96
CA PRO A 13 -24.49 -58.02 -32.57
C PRO A 13 -25.18 -56.65 -32.46
N PRO A 14 -25.99 -56.40 -31.42
CA PRO A 14 -26.59 -55.09 -31.21
C PRO A 14 -25.51 -54.04 -30.90
N ALA A 15 -25.55 -52.90 -31.60
CA ALA A 15 -24.64 -51.79 -31.37
C ALA A 15 -24.69 -51.30 -29.90
N PRO A 16 -23.54 -50.94 -29.30
CA PRO A 16 -23.49 -50.49 -27.91
C PRO A 16 -24.30 -49.19 -27.75
N ARG A 17 -25.42 -49.28 -27.03
CA ARG A 17 -26.22 -48.11 -26.66
C ARG A 17 -25.41 -47.24 -25.72
N HIS A 18 -25.02 -46.06 -26.20
CA HIS A 18 -24.27 -45.03 -25.48
C HIS A 18 -25.10 -44.42 -24.32
N ARG A 19 -25.36 -45.21 -23.27
CA ARG A 19 -26.15 -44.82 -22.09
C ARG A 19 -25.40 -43.85 -21.17
N SER A 20 -24.07 -43.79 -21.32
CA SER A 20 -23.14 -42.90 -20.62
C SER A 20 -23.31 -41.42 -20.98
N ALA A 21 -23.80 -41.10 -22.19
CA ALA A 21 -23.99 -39.72 -22.64
C ALA A 21 -25.01 -38.92 -21.80
N ARG A 22 -25.98 -39.61 -21.18
CA ARG A 22 -27.04 -38.96 -20.41
C ARG A 22 -26.53 -38.27 -19.14
N TRP A 23 -25.43 -38.76 -18.57
CA TRP A 23 -24.83 -38.22 -17.34
C TRP A 23 -23.65 -37.29 -17.63
N ILE A 24 -23.07 -37.36 -18.83
CA ILE A 24 -21.97 -36.50 -19.25
C ILE A 24 -22.43 -35.05 -19.41
N VAL A 25 -23.63 -34.82 -19.96
CA VAL A 25 -24.17 -33.46 -20.12
C VAL A 25 -24.39 -32.73 -18.78
N PRO A 26 -25.09 -33.30 -17.77
CA PRO A 26 -25.22 -32.63 -16.48
C PRO A 26 -23.89 -32.51 -15.73
N LEU A 27 -22.97 -33.48 -15.88
CA LEU A 27 -21.63 -33.40 -15.30
C LEU A 27 -20.83 -32.23 -15.91
N LEU A 28 -20.86 -32.09 -17.25
CA LEU A 28 -20.20 -31.00 -17.95
C LEU A 28 -20.81 -29.66 -17.57
N ALA A 29 -22.15 -29.58 -17.48
CA ALA A 29 -22.84 -28.37 -17.02
C ALA A 29 -22.46 -28.00 -15.58
N LEU A 30 -22.33 -28.98 -14.68
CA LEU A 30 -21.88 -28.75 -13.30
C LEU A 30 -20.43 -28.25 -13.25
N VAL A 31 -19.54 -28.83 -14.05
CA VAL A 31 -18.14 -28.38 -14.16
C VAL A 31 -18.08 -26.95 -14.70
N VAL A 32 -18.80 -26.64 -15.77
CA VAL A 32 -18.88 -25.29 -16.33
C VAL A 32 -19.46 -24.30 -15.31
N ALA A 33 -20.54 -24.66 -14.62
CA ALA A 33 -21.11 -23.86 -13.55
C ALA A 33 -20.10 -23.61 -12.42
N GLY A 34 -19.38 -24.65 -11.97
CA GLY A 34 -18.33 -24.53 -10.96
C GLY A 34 -17.17 -23.63 -11.39
N VAL A 35 -16.76 -23.69 -12.66
CA VAL A 35 -15.73 -22.80 -13.23
C VAL A 35 -16.21 -21.35 -13.26
N LEU A 36 -17.46 -21.11 -13.68
CA LEU A 36 -18.05 -19.76 -13.71
C LEU A 36 -18.21 -19.19 -12.30
N LEU A 37 -18.70 -19.99 -11.34
CA LEU A 37 -18.78 -19.62 -9.92
C LEU A 37 -17.39 -19.27 -9.35
N ARG A 38 -16.39 -20.11 -9.59
CA ARG A 38 -15.00 -19.85 -9.15
C ARG A 38 -14.43 -18.57 -9.77
N ALA A 39 -14.77 -18.25 -11.01
CA ALA A 39 -14.29 -17.05 -11.70
C ALA A 39 -14.99 -15.76 -11.21
N TYR A 40 -16.26 -15.85 -10.81
CA TYR A 40 -17.06 -14.68 -10.39
C TYR A 40 -16.99 -14.36 -8.90
N VAL A 41 -16.64 -15.32 -8.03
CA VAL A 41 -16.58 -15.10 -6.57
C VAL A 41 -15.40 -14.24 -6.07
N PRO A 42 -14.16 -14.27 -6.63
CA PRO A 42 -13.03 -13.62 -5.98
C PRO A 42 -12.91 -12.10 -6.20
N THR A 43 -13.78 -11.46 -6.99
CA THR A 43 -13.62 -10.05 -7.38
C THR A 43 -14.16 -9.03 -6.37
N THR A 44 -14.99 -9.42 -5.41
CA THR A 44 -15.65 -8.47 -4.50
C THR A 44 -14.84 -8.18 -3.24
N LEU A 45 -14.17 -9.18 -2.67
CA LEU A 45 -13.41 -9.05 -1.43
C LEU A 45 -12.10 -8.29 -1.61
N ALA A 46 -11.39 -8.53 -2.71
CA ALA A 46 -10.14 -7.83 -3.01
C ALA A 46 -10.40 -6.33 -3.27
N ALA A 47 -11.41 -6.02 -4.08
CA ALA A 47 -11.80 -4.63 -4.36
C ALA A 47 -12.24 -3.89 -3.11
N TYR A 48 -12.96 -4.55 -2.20
CA TYR A 48 -13.39 -3.94 -0.94
C TYR A 48 -12.22 -3.61 0.00
N ARG A 49 -11.26 -4.54 0.13
CA ARG A 49 -10.05 -4.31 0.94
C ARG A 49 -9.21 -3.17 0.37
N LEU A 50 -9.00 -3.17 -0.94
CA LEU A 50 -8.24 -2.12 -1.63
C LEU A 50 -8.89 -0.73 -1.46
N ARG A 51 -10.22 -0.65 -1.56
CA ARG A 51 -10.96 0.60 -1.32
C ARG A 51 -10.85 1.10 0.12
N ARG A 52 -10.92 0.19 1.10
CA ARG A 52 -10.72 0.55 2.51
C ARG A 52 -9.31 1.03 2.80
N GLU A 53 -8.31 0.36 2.23
CA GLU A 53 -6.91 0.77 2.36
C GLU A 53 -6.68 2.13 1.73
N ALA A 54 -7.16 2.36 0.50
CA ALA A 54 -7.10 3.67 -0.16
C ALA A 54 -7.71 4.77 0.71
N ALA A 55 -8.92 4.57 1.21
CA ALA A 55 -9.59 5.54 2.09
C ALA A 55 -8.82 5.79 3.42
N ARG A 56 -8.15 4.77 3.96
CA ARG A 56 -7.30 4.92 5.16
C ARG A 56 -6.05 5.74 4.84
N LEU A 57 -5.37 5.44 3.74
CA LEU A 57 -4.16 6.16 3.31
C LEU A 57 -4.49 7.62 3.00
N GLU A 58 -5.59 7.90 2.31
CA GLU A 58 -6.03 9.27 2.02
C GLU A 58 -6.21 10.10 3.29
N ARG A 59 -6.84 9.51 4.33
CA ARG A 59 -6.98 10.18 5.64
C ARG A 59 -5.62 10.45 6.29
N GLN A 60 -4.69 9.50 6.24
CA GLN A 60 -3.34 9.69 6.78
C GLN A 60 -2.60 10.81 6.05
N VAL A 61 -2.70 10.88 4.72
CA VAL A 61 -2.09 11.97 3.94
C VAL A 61 -2.70 13.31 4.34
N GLN A 62 -4.02 13.40 4.53
CA GLN A 62 -4.65 14.64 4.97
C GLN A 62 -4.18 15.08 6.36
N THR A 63 -4.08 14.15 7.31
CA THR A 63 -3.56 14.44 8.66
C THR A 63 -2.13 14.93 8.61
N LEU A 64 -1.23 14.21 7.92
CA LEU A 64 0.17 14.58 7.80
C LEU A 64 0.36 15.93 7.09
N ARG A 65 -0.47 16.24 6.08
CA ARG A 65 -0.43 17.55 5.41
C ARG A 65 -0.79 18.68 6.38
N ARG A 66 -1.78 18.47 7.25
CA ARG A 66 -2.17 19.47 8.27
C ARG A 66 -1.06 19.67 9.29
N GLU A 67 -0.51 18.57 9.82
CA GLU A 67 0.63 18.63 10.77
C GLU A 67 1.84 19.32 10.15
N ASN A 68 2.19 18.98 8.90
CA ASN A 68 3.30 19.62 8.21
C ASN A 68 3.07 21.11 8.00
N ALA A 69 1.84 21.52 7.65
CA ALA A 69 1.49 22.93 7.50
C ALA A 69 1.60 23.70 8.83
N GLN A 70 1.15 23.10 9.94
CA GLN A 70 1.27 23.67 11.28
C GLN A 70 2.74 23.82 11.70
N LEU A 71 3.54 22.76 11.53
CA LEU A 71 4.97 22.80 11.84
C LEU A 71 5.72 23.83 11.01
N ARG A 72 5.39 23.97 9.71
CA ARG A 72 5.98 25.01 8.86
C ARG A 72 5.64 26.42 9.32
N GLU A 73 4.41 26.62 9.79
CA GLU A 73 3.99 27.91 10.35
C GLU A 73 4.71 28.21 11.66
N GLU A 74 4.89 27.21 12.50
CA GLU A 74 5.66 27.31 13.75
C GLU A 74 7.14 27.62 13.47
N ILE A 75 7.76 26.91 12.52
CA ILE A 75 9.11 27.21 12.04
C ILE A 75 9.21 28.65 11.53
N ARG A 76 8.23 29.13 10.74
CA ARG A 76 8.23 30.53 10.28
C ARG A 76 8.16 31.53 11.43
N ARG A 77 7.36 31.25 12.45
CA ARG A 77 7.24 32.09 13.65
C ARG A 77 8.54 32.08 14.46
N LEU A 78 9.20 30.93 14.57
CA LEU A 78 10.43 30.75 15.36
C LEU A 78 11.67 31.28 14.62
N HIS A 79 11.77 31.10 13.30
CA HIS A 79 12.86 31.63 12.46
C HIS A 79 12.66 33.09 12.05
N THR A 80 12.29 33.95 13.00
CA THR A 80 12.34 35.39 12.79
C THR A 80 13.78 35.86 12.60
N PRO A 81 14.04 36.91 11.80
CA PRO A 81 15.39 37.40 11.50
C PRO A 81 16.18 37.76 12.77
N VAL A 82 15.49 38.13 13.84
CA VAL A 82 16.07 38.38 15.16
C VAL A 82 16.66 37.10 15.79
N TYR A 83 16.00 35.96 15.64
CA TYR A 83 16.51 34.67 16.12
C TYR A 83 17.76 34.24 15.33
N ILE A 84 17.75 34.45 14.01
CA ILE A 84 18.90 34.16 13.15
C ILE A 84 20.08 35.08 13.49
N GLU A 85 19.84 36.38 13.68
CA GLU A 85 20.86 37.36 14.07
C GLU A 85 21.44 37.04 15.45
N ARG A 86 20.59 36.62 16.40
CA ARG A 86 21.02 36.18 17.72
C ARG A 86 21.88 34.92 17.65
N LEU A 87 21.45 33.90 16.91
CA LEU A 87 22.23 32.67 16.72
C LEU A 87 23.57 32.95 16.03
N ALA A 88 23.58 33.83 15.02
CA ALA A 88 24.78 34.23 14.30
C ALA A 88 25.78 34.96 15.22
N ARG A 89 25.31 35.83 16.13
CA ARG A 89 26.15 36.51 17.11
C ARG A 89 26.65 35.57 18.22
N GLU A 90 25.78 34.73 18.77
CA GLU A 90 26.10 33.88 19.93
C GLU A 90 26.92 32.64 19.56
N GLN A 91 26.58 31.95 18.47
CA GLN A 91 27.23 30.68 18.08
C GLN A 91 28.36 30.88 17.07
N LEU A 92 28.25 31.88 16.19
CA LEU A 92 29.19 32.08 15.09
C LEU A 92 30.02 33.37 15.25
N GLY A 93 29.75 34.21 16.26
CA GLY A 93 30.45 35.47 16.49
C GLY A 93 30.31 36.48 15.34
N LEU A 94 29.32 36.30 14.46
CA LEU A 94 29.15 37.11 13.26
C LEU A 94 28.46 38.44 13.60
N VAL A 95 28.97 39.52 13.01
CA VAL A 95 28.42 40.88 13.11
C VAL A 95 28.13 41.45 11.72
N LYS A 96 27.21 42.41 11.61
CA LYS A 96 26.91 43.02 10.30
C LYS A 96 28.10 43.85 9.81
N PRO A 97 28.32 43.96 8.49
CA PRO A 97 29.36 44.83 7.93
C PRO A 97 29.18 46.27 8.43
N GLY A 98 30.17 46.81 9.15
CA GLY A 98 30.12 48.15 9.75
C GLY A 98 29.77 48.21 11.25
N GLU A 99 29.44 47.09 11.91
CA GLU A 99 29.28 47.02 13.37
C GLU A 99 30.62 46.67 14.06
N ILE A 100 30.92 47.28 15.22
CA ILE A 100 32.12 47.00 16.01
C ILE A 100 31.77 46.03 17.16
N PRO A 101 32.38 44.83 17.25
CA PRO A 101 32.10 43.90 18.33
C PRO A 101 32.67 44.40 19.67
N VAL A 102 31.83 44.47 20.71
CA VAL A 102 32.23 44.84 22.07
C VAL A 102 32.30 43.59 22.94
N ILE A 103 33.48 43.27 23.47
CA ILE A 103 33.68 42.15 24.38
C ILE A 103 33.75 42.69 25.81
N LEU A 104 32.80 42.30 26.66
CA LEU A 104 32.79 42.66 28.07
C LEU A 104 33.79 41.80 28.85
N LEU A 105 34.96 42.37 29.16
CA LEU A 105 35.89 41.77 30.12
C LEU A 105 35.32 41.99 31.53
N ARG A 106 34.84 40.92 32.17
CA ARG A 106 34.48 41.00 33.60
C ARG A 106 35.78 41.19 34.40
N PRO A 107 35.91 42.26 35.21
CA PRO A 107 37.07 42.41 36.07
C PRO A 107 37.08 41.24 37.07
N THR A 108 38.20 40.52 37.11
CA THR A 108 38.44 39.48 38.12
C THR A 108 38.34 40.16 39.50
N PRO A 109 37.57 39.61 40.46
CA PRO A 109 37.46 40.23 41.77
C PRO A 109 38.85 40.33 42.40
N SER A 110 39.27 41.56 42.66
CA SER A 110 40.57 41.84 43.28
C SER A 110 40.59 41.19 44.66
N PRO A 111 41.61 40.39 45.00
CA PRO A 111 41.65 39.68 46.27
C PRO A 111 41.65 40.69 47.42
N LYS A 112 40.61 40.61 48.25
CA LYS A 112 40.43 41.45 49.44
C LYS A 112 41.55 41.11 50.43
N PRO A 113 42.41 42.06 50.84
CA PRO A 113 43.49 41.76 51.76
C PRO A 113 42.90 41.31 53.11
N ALA A 114 43.43 40.20 53.63
CA ALA A 114 43.04 39.62 54.91
C ALA A 114 43.44 40.56 56.07
N PRO A 115 42.65 40.60 57.17
CA PRO A 115 42.90 41.47 58.31
C PRO A 115 44.19 41.13 59.07
#